data_AF-A0A661MZL7-F1
#
_entry.id   AF-A0A661MZL7-F1
#
_cell.length_a   1.000
_cell.length_b   1.000
_cell.length_c   1.000
_cell.angle_alpha   90.00
_cell.angle_beta   90.00
_cell.angle_gamma   90.00
#
_symmetry.space_group_name_H-M   'P 1'
#
loop_
_entity.id
_entity.type
_entity.pdbx_description
1 polymer ?
#
loop_
_entity_poly.entity_id
_entity_poly.type
_entity_poly.pdbx_seq_one_letter_code
_entity_poly.pdbx_strand_id
1 'polypeptide(L)'
;MRIRLVLILGLIALGGCELAVPNGLFGCGQPTDCPSGYFCWGSDSRCYDSKEPECAPKTCDQVIGDFASLGIPIECGALPDGCDGSIECGGCAEGSVCGANGQNFICGCEENTCANYGGGAECGAVPTRCGGDEGAISCGSCFGEQICVDNQCVCPSGVNCDPGCDGGEPTYPCTTNECSPPGGLPDGCGGFTNCPPCSNGEDCVLSDDLLYECLGACTCEAQGVECGSTTICGSPTLCGTCADNGFDGGYHCESGRCVCRDSFESNDTFDTFALICGEGTGLNCMQDAWGIDVQATLHSSQDIDYYVLQVLDAPTPIIAQTFGGLSNRVLSLTYLCPDGSEGMDKCSGSVDSAEGIKFCFSESDPIGIERRCNESVSSAMGLVLVGVEASTFRGVCDGYQLNVFATFGTEVPIQF
;
A
#
# COMPACT_ATOMS: atom_id res chain seq x y z
N MET A 1 44.50 -52.21 -18.80
CA MET A 1 43.47 -51.19 -18.49
C MET A 1 42.23 -51.95 -18.03
N ARG A 2 41.89 -52.18 -16.75
CA ARG A 2 41.98 -51.36 -15.52
C ARG A 2 41.52 -49.93 -15.76
N ILE A 3 40.23 -49.64 -15.51
CA ILE A 3 39.73 -48.69 -14.50
C ILE A 3 38.19 -48.62 -14.55
N ARG A 4 37.58 -49.17 -13.49
CA ARG A 4 36.38 -48.73 -12.72
C ARG A 4 35.05 -48.51 -13.44
N LEU A 5 34.30 -49.62 -13.55
CA LEU A 5 32.84 -49.67 -13.61
C LEU A 5 32.31 -50.15 -12.24
N VAL A 6 32.40 -49.34 -11.18
CA VAL A 6 31.73 -49.59 -9.89
C VAL A 6 31.59 -48.26 -9.16
N LEU A 7 30.41 -47.62 -9.17
CA LEU A 7 30.03 -46.59 -8.18
C LEU A 7 28.57 -46.11 -8.28
N ILE A 8 27.57 -46.98 -8.41
CA ILE A 8 26.18 -46.63 -8.05
C ILE A 8 25.48 -47.88 -7.49
N LEU A 9 25.85 -48.33 -6.28
CA LEU A 9 25.05 -49.30 -5.49
C LEU A 9 25.58 -49.52 -4.06
N GLY A 10 26.20 -48.52 -3.43
CA GLY A 10 26.77 -48.70 -2.10
C GLY A 10 26.86 -47.42 -1.30
N LEU A 11 25.73 -47.00 -0.72
CA LEU A 11 25.68 -46.11 0.45
C LEU A 11 24.31 -46.25 1.15
N ILE A 12 23.98 -47.51 1.50
CA ILE A 12 23.05 -47.84 2.59
C ILE A 12 23.92 -48.58 3.60
N ALA A 13 24.49 -47.86 4.57
CA ALA A 13 25.00 -48.35 5.86
C ALA A 13 26.02 -47.37 6.48
N LEU A 14 25.56 -46.19 6.90
CA LEU A 14 26.16 -45.47 8.03
C LEU A 14 24.99 -44.94 8.86
N GLY A 15 24.57 -45.74 9.85
CA GLY A 15 23.67 -45.26 10.89
C GLY A 15 24.41 -44.31 11.82
N GLY A 16 23.79 -43.18 12.15
CA GLY A 16 24.11 -42.42 13.36
C GLY A 16 24.78 -41.05 13.19
N CYS A 17 24.83 -40.46 11.99
CA CYS A 17 25.02 -39.01 11.90
C CYS A 17 23.66 -38.40 11.54
N GLU A 18 22.95 -37.85 12.52
CA GLU A 18 21.93 -36.83 12.23
C GLU A 18 22.65 -35.74 11.44
N LEU A 19 22.36 -35.67 10.14
CA LEU A 19 22.85 -34.61 9.28
C LEU A 19 22.07 -33.35 9.69
N ALA A 20 22.52 -32.69 10.76
CA ALA A 20 21.94 -31.43 11.19
C ALA A 20 22.21 -30.42 10.06
N VAL A 21 21.14 -30.04 9.36
CA VAL A 21 21.19 -29.03 8.33
C VAL A 21 21.43 -27.68 9.02
N PRO A 22 22.46 -26.92 8.65
CA PRO A 22 22.66 -25.59 9.23
C PRO A 22 21.46 -24.68 8.95
N ASN A 23 21.00 -23.97 9.97
CA ASN A 23 20.01 -22.92 9.84
C ASN A 23 20.44 -21.86 8.81
N GLY A 24 19.47 -21.33 8.05
CA GLY A 24 19.72 -20.32 7.03
C GLY A 24 20.36 -20.86 5.74
N LEU A 25 20.63 -22.16 5.62
CA LEU A 25 21.28 -22.72 4.43
C LEU A 25 20.39 -22.70 3.18
N PHE A 26 19.09 -22.92 3.36
CA PHE A 26 18.10 -22.94 2.29
C PHE A 26 17.30 -21.64 2.27
N GLY A 27 17.12 -21.06 1.08
CA GLY A 27 16.18 -19.97 0.86
C GLY A 27 14.77 -20.52 0.65
N CYS A 28 13.76 -19.71 0.95
CA CYS A 28 12.35 -20.09 0.87
C CYS A 28 11.47 -18.85 0.62
N GLY A 29 10.37 -19.03 -0.12
CA GLY A 29 9.29 -18.05 -0.23
C GLY A 29 7.99 -18.53 0.43
N GLN A 30 7.91 -19.82 0.78
CA GLN A 30 6.76 -20.44 1.44
C GLN A 30 7.20 -21.64 2.30
N PRO A 31 6.39 -22.08 3.29
CA PRO A 31 6.77 -23.12 4.24
C PRO A 31 7.20 -24.46 3.61
N THR A 32 6.66 -24.78 2.44
CA THR A 32 6.94 -26.03 1.70
C THR A 32 8.32 -26.06 1.04
N ASP A 33 9.01 -24.91 0.92
CA ASP A 33 10.37 -24.83 0.39
C ASP A 33 11.42 -25.36 1.38
N CYS A 34 11.04 -25.55 2.65
CA CYS A 34 11.94 -25.95 3.71
C CYS A 34 11.99 -27.45 3.97
N PRO A 35 13.17 -28.01 4.35
CA PRO A 35 13.27 -29.40 4.78
C PRO A 35 12.35 -29.71 5.96
N SER A 36 11.94 -30.97 6.09
CA SER A 36 11.08 -31.40 7.21
C SER A 36 11.74 -31.07 8.56
N GLY A 37 11.00 -30.39 9.43
CA GLY A 37 11.48 -29.85 10.71
C GLY A 37 12.01 -28.42 10.64
N TYR A 38 11.99 -27.79 9.46
CA TYR A 38 12.38 -26.39 9.26
C TYR A 38 11.17 -25.57 8.81
N PHE A 39 11.15 -24.30 9.21
CA PHE A 39 10.11 -23.34 8.85
C PHE A 39 10.68 -22.31 7.90
N CYS A 40 9.88 -21.83 6.95
CA CYS A 40 10.27 -20.71 6.10
C CYS A 40 10.03 -19.39 6.82
N TRP A 41 11.07 -18.60 6.99
CA TRP A 41 11.01 -17.34 7.73
C TRP A 41 10.98 -16.15 6.78
N GLY A 42 9.96 -15.29 6.94
CA GLY A 42 9.73 -14.15 6.06
C GLY A 42 10.78 -13.04 6.18
N SER A 43 11.40 -12.87 7.37
CA SER A 43 12.34 -11.78 7.65
C SER A 43 13.63 -11.84 6.82
N ASP A 44 14.10 -13.03 6.48
CA ASP A 44 15.28 -13.23 5.62
C ASP A 44 15.07 -14.24 4.48
N SER A 45 13.84 -14.73 4.32
CA SER A 45 13.45 -15.72 3.30
C SER A 45 14.30 -17.00 3.38
N ARG A 46 14.58 -17.51 4.58
CA ARG A 46 15.38 -18.73 4.80
C ARG A 46 14.75 -19.73 5.78
N CYS A 47 15.25 -20.97 5.74
CA CYS A 47 14.76 -22.09 6.54
C CYS A 47 15.48 -22.25 7.89
N TYR A 48 14.73 -22.40 8.98
CA TYR A 48 15.27 -22.60 10.35
C TYR A 48 14.53 -23.69 11.15
N ASP A 49 15.26 -24.40 12.02
CA ASP A 49 14.82 -25.57 12.79
C ASP A 49 14.03 -25.29 14.09
N SER A 50 13.92 -24.03 14.52
CA SER A 50 13.35 -23.65 15.82
C SER A 50 12.64 -22.29 15.81
N LYS A 51 11.85 -22.02 16.86
CA LYS A 51 11.00 -20.82 17.04
C LYS A 51 11.86 -19.55 17.13
N GLU A 52 11.38 -18.49 16.47
CA GLU A 52 12.02 -17.18 16.24
C GLU A 52 12.95 -16.72 17.38
N PRO A 53 14.25 -16.48 17.12
CA PRO A 53 15.01 -15.59 17.98
C PRO A 53 14.39 -14.20 17.85
N GLU A 54 14.13 -13.49 18.96
CA GLU A 54 13.59 -12.12 18.95
C GLU A 54 14.25 -11.30 17.84
N CYS A 55 13.44 -10.79 16.91
CA CYS A 55 13.96 -10.00 15.80
C CYS A 55 14.69 -8.79 16.37
N ALA A 56 16.01 -8.77 16.20
CA ALA A 56 16.85 -7.67 16.63
C ALA A 56 17.01 -6.71 15.44
N PRO A 57 16.41 -5.50 15.48
CA PRO A 57 16.51 -4.56 14.38
C PRO A 57 17.98 -4.23 14.09
N LYS A 58 18.32 -4.23 12.80
CA LYS A 58 19.69 -3.97 12.35
C LYS A 58 20.08 -2.53 12.67
N THR A 59 21.35 -2.33 13.02
CA THR A 59 21.91 -0.98 13.14
C THR A 59 22.14 -0.37 11.75
N CYS A 60 22.26 0.96 11.68
CA CYS A 60 22.57 1.63 10.43
C CYS A 60 23.83 1.10 9.75
N ASP A 61 24.90 0.82 10.51
CA ASP A 61 26.13 0.27 9.95
C ASP A 61 25.92 -1.11 9.29
N GLN A 62 25.03 -1.93 9.86
CA GLN A 62 24.69 -3.23 9.31
C GLN A 62 23.86 -3.10 8.02
N VAL A 63 22.82 -2.25 8.04
CA VAL A 63 21.98 -2.00 6.86
C VAL A 63 22.80 -1.38 5.73
N ILE A 64 23.60 -0.35 6.02
CA ILE A 64 24.51 0.30 5.05
C ILE A 64 25.52 -0.71 4.50
N GLY A 65 26.09 -1.57 5.36
CA GLY A 65 27.01 -2.62 4.95
C GLY A 65 26.39 -3.64 4.00
N ASP A 66 25.15 -4.03 4.26
CA ASP A 66 24.39 -4.95 3.40
C ASP A 66 24.16 -4.34 2.01
N PHE A 67 23.69 -3.10 1.92
CA PHE A 67 23.54 -2.39 0.64
C PHE A 67 24.87 -2.15 -0.08
N ALA A 68 25.93 -1.81 0.66
CA ALA A 68 27.27 -1.64 0.09
C ALA A 68 27.81 -2.93 -0.54
N SER A 69 27.48 -4.10 0.04
CA SER A 69 27.84 -5.40 -0.52
C SER A 69 27.17 -5.69 -1.88
N LEU A 70 26.04 -5.03 -2.14
CA LEU A 70 25.30 -5.05 -3.40
C LEU A 70 25.74 -3.93 -4.36
N GLY A 71 26.71 -3.11 -3.96
CA GLY A 71 27.18 -1.96 -4.73
C GLY A 71 26.23 -0.76 -4.70
N ILE A 72 25.33 -0.69 -3.73
CA ILE A 72 24.39 0.41 -3.54
C ILE A 72 24.94 1.31 -2.42
N PRO A 73 25.38 2.54 -2.74
CA PRO A 73 25.81 3.49 -1.74
C PRO A 73 24.60 4.03 -0.95
N ILE A 74 24.78 4.24 0.35
CA ILE A 74 23.78 4.81 1.26
C ILE A 74 24.51 5.85 2.12
N GLU A 75 24.01 7.08 2.11
CA GLU A 75 24.56 8.22 2.87
C GLU A 75 23.53 8.80 3.85
N CYS A 76 22.23 8.62 3.58
CA CYS A 76 21.15 9.23 4.35
C CYS A 76 19.79 8.48 4.17
N GLY A 77 18.84 8.73 5.08
CA GLY A 77 17.41 8.41 4.93
C GLY A 77 16.89 7.23 5.75
N ALA A 78 15.57 7.04 5.73
CA ALA A 78 14.87 5.91 6.35
C ALA A 78 15.07 4.62 5.55
N LEU A 79 15.56 3.58 6.24
CA LEU A 79 15.80 2.26 5.68
C LEU A 79 15.05 1.20 6.49
N PRO A 80 14.66 0.06 5.89
CA PRO A 80 14.07 -1.05 6.63
C PRO A 80 15.09 -1.64 7.61
N ASP A 81 14.67 -1.86 8.86
CA ASP A 81 15.53 -2.39 9.92
C ASP A 81 15.65 -3.93 9.91
N GLY A 82 14.89 -4.60 9.02
CA GLY A 82 14.83 -6.05 8.89
C GLY A 82 13.84 -6.75 9.83
N CYS A 83 13.06 -5.98 10.61
CA CYS A 83 12.07 -6.44 11.58
C CYS A 83 10.72 -5.71 11.41
N ASP A 84 10.32 -5.43 10.15
CA ASP A 84 9.12 -4.64 9.78
C ASP A 84 9.09 -3.19 10.32
N GLY A 85 10.21 -2.71 10.88
CA GLY A 85 10.41 -1.33 11.29
C GLY A 85 11.26 -0.53 10.28
N SER A 86 11.46 0.75 10.58
CA SER A 86 12.36 1.62 9.84
C SER A 86 13.38 2.27 10.77
N ILE A 87 14.59 2.49 10.25
CA ILE A 87 15.69 3.13 10.95
C ILE A 87 16.21 4.31 10.10
N GLU A 88 16.34 5.47 10.73
CA GLU A 88 16.93 6.66 10.11
C GLU A 88 18.45 6.59 10.17
N CYS A 89 19.08 6.55 8.99
CA CYS A 89 20.51 6.36 8.87
C CYS A 89 21.20 7.52 8.17
N GLY A 90 22.36 7.92 8.68
CA GLY A 90 23.16 8.99 8.10
C GLY A 90 22.56 10.38 8.27
N GLY A 91 22.99 11.31 7.43
CA GLY A 91 22.58 12.71 7.50
C GLY A 91 23.41 13.58 6.57
N CYS A 92 22.76 14.47 5.84
CA CYS A 92 23.43 15.30 4.86
C CYS A 92 24.07 16.54 5.50
N ALA A 93 25.17 17.00 4.90
CA ALA A 93 25.78 18.27 5.28
C ALA A 93 24.82 19.44 5.00
N GLU A 94 25.05 20.57 5.66
CA GLU A 94 24.25 21.78 5.50
C GLU A 94 24.17 22.19 4.01
N GLY A 95 22.95 22.48 3.53
CA GLY A 95 22.67 22.78 2.12
C GLY A 95 22.53 21.56 1.20
N SER A 96 22.50 20.35 1.76
CA SER A 96 22.22 19.11 1.04
C SER A 96 21.00 18.41 1.63
N VAL A 97 20.22 17.76 0.78
CA VAL A 97 19.02 16.99 1.15
C VAL A 97 19.17 15.54 0.71
N CYS A 98 18.55 14.65 1.46
CA CYS A 98 18.60 13.22 1.16
C CYS A 98 17.71 12.89 -0.04
N GLY A 99 18.20 12.07 -0.97
CA GLY A 99 17.42 11.70 -2.16
C GLY A 99 17.45 12.74 -3.27
N ALA A 100 18.28 13.78 -3.16
CA ALA A 100 18.39 14.83 -4.17
C ALA A 100 18.78 14.27 -5.54
N ASN A 101 18.37 14.98 -6.61
CA ASN A 101 18.65 14.62 -8.00
C ASN A 101 18.09 13.25 -8.43
N GLY A 102 17.08 12.73 -7.72
CA GLY A 102 16.47 11.43 -7.99
C GLY A 102 17.35 10.24 -7.58
N GLN A 103 18.39 10.47 -6.78
CA GLN A 103 19.25 9.42 -6.23
C GLN A 103 18.87 9.14 -4.78
N ASN A 104 17.92 8.23 -4.58
CA ASN A 104 17.47 7.82 -3.25
C ASN A 104 18.66 7.44 -2.35
N PHE A 105 18.58 7.85 -1.09
CA PHE A 105 19.54 7.56 -0.02
C PHE A 105 20.94 8.18 -0.19
N ILE A 106 21.14 9.03 -1.20
CA ILE A 106 22.38 9.77 -1.42
C ILE A 106 22.15 11.24 -1.09
N CYS A 107 23.13 11.87 -0.45
CA CYS A 107 23.08 13.29 -0.21
C CYS A 107 23.40 14.04 -1.50
N GLY A 108 22.53 14.97 -1.86
CA GLY A 108 22.78 15.89 -2.96
C GLY A 108 22.36 17.30 -2.59
N CYS A 109 22.76 18.26 -3.42
CA CYS A 109 22.31 19.64 -3.28
C CYS A 109 20.80 19.75 -3.47
N GLU A 110 20.19 20.70 -2.76
CA GLU A 110 18.79 21.09 -2.99
C GLU A 110 18.60 21.59 -4.43
N GLU A 111 17.47 21.28 -5.05
CA GLU A 111 17.20 21.75 -6.42
C GLU A 111 17.00 23.27 -6.43
N ASN A 112 17.46 23.91 -7.51
CA ASN A 112 17.22 25.33 -7.66
C ASN A 112 15.76 25.54 -8.06
N THR A 113 15.17 26.59 -7.52
CA THR A 113 13.94 27.20 -7.97
C THR A 113 14.24 28.65 -8.31
N CYS A 114 13.34 29.32 -9.02
CA CYS A 114 13.49 30.76 -9.24
C CYS A 114 13.52 31.51 -7.90
N ALA A 115 12.80 31.04 -6.88
CA ALA A 115 12.76 31.69 -5.58
C ALA A 115 14.07 31.54 -4.76
N ASN A 116 14.77 30.41 -4.87
CA ASN A 116 15.96 30.13 -4.04
C ASN A 116 17.29 30.46 -4.76
N TYR A 117 17.31 30.53 -6.09
CA TYR A 117 18.54 30.76 -6.84
C TYR A 117 19.06 32.18 -6.66
N GLY A 118 20.26 32.34 -6.10
CA GLY A 118 20.89 33.64 -5.90
C GLY A 118 20.13 34.61 -4.97
N GLY A 119 19.18 34.11 -4.17
CA GLY A 119 18.30 34.91 -3.33
C GLY A 119 16.97 35.32 -4.00
N GLY A 120 16.66 34.81 -5.19
CA GLY A 120 15.39 35.03 -5.90
C GLY A 120 15.61 35.58 -7.30
N ALA A 121 15.69 34.70 -8.31
CA ALA A 121 15.75 35.06 -9.71
C ALA A 121 14.39 35.54 -10.24
N GLU A 122 14.36 36.77 -10.77
CA GLU A 122 13.17 37.42 -11.33
C GLU A 122 13.03 37.20 -12.84
N CYS A 123 14.11 36.80 -13.51
CA CYS A 123 14.16 36.66 -14.96
C CYS A 123 15.26 35.72 -15.44
N GLY A 124 15.17 35.33 -16.70
CA GLY A 124 16.20 34.56 -17.39
C GLY A 124 16.19 33.09 -17.02
N ALA A 125 17.24 32.38 -17.43
CA ALA A 125 17.38 30.95 -17.22
C ALA A 125 18.31 30.70 -16.02
N VAL A 126 17.89 29.83 -15.10
CA VAL A 126 18.72 29.35 -13.99
C VAL A 126 18.90 27.84 -14.10
N PRO A 127 20.04 27.27 -13.71
CA PRO A 127 20.26 25.83 -13.79
C PRO A 127 19.29 25.10 -12.86
N THR A 128 18.69 23.99 -13.32
CA THR A 128 17.76 23.18 -12.50
C THR A 128 18.41 22.61 -11.23
N ARG A 129 19.73 22.41 -11.26
CA ARG A 129 20.50 21.77 -10.19
C ARG A 129 21.65 22.67 -9.74
N CYS A 130 22.06 22.58 -8.48
CA CYS A 130 23.22 23.36 -8.03
C CYS A 130 24.49 22.88 -8.74
N GLY A 131 25.12 23.79 -9.50
CA GLY A 131 26.39 23.55 -10.19
C GLY A 131 26.33 22.76 -11.51
N GLY A 132 25.14 22.52 -12.08
CA GLY A 132 24.98 21.73 -13.32
C GLY A 132 24.65 22.55 -14.58
N ASP A 133 25.15 22.10 -15.73
CA ASP A 133 24.85 22.62 -17.08
C ASP A 133 23.62 21.93 -17.74
N GLU A 134 22.93 21.05 -17.01
CA GLU A 134 21.87 20.21 -17.55
C GLU A 134 20.47 20.73 -17.17
N GLY A 135 19.77 21.28 -18.17
CA GLY A 135 18.41 21.78 -18.01
C GLY A 135 18.35 23.12 -17.28
N ALA A 136 17.55 24.04 -17.82
CA ALA A 136 17.36 25.36 -17.22
C ALA A 136 15.90 25.62 -16.89
N ILE A 137 15.66 26.21 -15.73
CA ILE A 137 14.38 26.75 -15.28
C ILE A 137 14.30 28.17 -15.82
N SER A 138 13.24 28.45 -16.57
CA SER A 138 12.97 29.80 -17.08
C SER A 138 12.20 30.59 -16.03
N CYS A 139 12.87 31.53 -15.37
CA CYS A 139 12.31 32.39 -14.32
C CYS A 139 11.57 33.62 -14.85
N GLY A 140 11.09 33.56 -16.09
CA GLY A 140 10.33 34.63 -16.73
C GLY A 140 11.19 35.68 -17.42
N SER A 141 10.55 36.80 -17.77
CA SER A 141 11.15 37.93 -18.48
C SER A 141 10.78 39.23 -17.78
N CYS A 142 11.65 40.23 -17.87
CA CYS A 142 11.41 41.53 -17.25
C CYS A 142 10.29 42.30 -17.94
N PHE A 143 9.56 43.09 -17.16
CA PHE A 143 8.46 43.93 -17.66
C PHE A 143 8.97 45.27 -18.20
N GLY A 144 8.28 45.80 -19.20
CA GLY A 144 8.59 47.12 -19.77
C GLY A 144 9.95 47.21 -20.46
N GLU A 145 10.68 48.30 -20.21
CA GLU A 145 12.02 48.54 -20.77
C GLU A 145 13.17 48.02 -19.87
N GLN A 146 12.83 47.25 -18.82
CA GLN A 146 13.83 46.61 -17.96
C GLN A 146 14.58 45.51 -18.71
N ILE A 147 15.81 45.28 -18.31
CA ILE A 147 16.67 44.24 -18.86
C ILE A 147 17.03 43.23 -17.77
N CYS A 148 17.13 41.97 -18.16
CA CYS A 148 17.58 40.92 -17.25
C CYS A 148 19.10 40.96 -17.14
N VAL A 149 19.62 41.27 -15.95
CA VAL A 149 21.06 41.26 -15.64
C VAL A 149 21.26 40.41 -14.39
N ASP A 150 22.09 39.38 -14.49
CA ASP A 150 22.36 38.44 -13.39
C ASP A 150 21.08 37.90 -12.73
N ASN A 151 20.10 37.53 -13.58
CA ASN A 151 18.79 37.02 -13.17
C ASN A 151 17.91 37.98 -12.35
N GLN A 152 18.24 39.28 -12.37
CA GLN A 152 17.46 40.36 -11.77
C GLN A 152 16.97 41.33 -12.84
N CYS A 153 15.77 41.87 -12.66
CA CYS A 153 15.25 42.88 -13.56
C CYS A 153 15.75 44.26 -13.17
N VAL A 154 16.62 44.83 -14.01
CA VAL A 154 17.23 46.14 -13.77
C VAL A 154 16.83 47.12 -14.86
N CYS A 155 16.58 48.37 -14.47
CA CYS A 155 16.37 49.44 -15.42
C CYS A 155 17.72 49.94 -15.99
N PRO A 156 17.91 49.95 -17.33
CA PRO A 156 19.15 50.47 -17.91
C PRO A 156 19.39 51.94 -17.54
N SER A 157 20.66 52.30 -17.34
CA SER A 157 21.05 53.68 -17.03
C SER A 157 20.63 54.65 -18.14
N GLY A 158 19.88 55.69 -17.78
CA GLY A 158 19.41 56.73 -18.72
C GLY A 158 18.11 56.37 -19.44
N VAL A 159 17.51 55.23 -19.12
CA VAL A 159 16.18 54.84 -19.57
C VAL A 159 15.19 55.10 -18.44
N ASN A 160 14.01 55.63 -18.78
CA ASN A 160 12.89 55.66 -17.84
C ASN A 160 12.07 54.39 -18.08
N CYS A 161 12.37 53.33 -17.32
CA CYS A 161 11.63 52.08 -17.41
C CYS A 161 10.24 52.16 -16.78
N ASP A 162 9.80 53.37 -16.45
CA ASP A 162 8.56 53.68 -15.79
C ASP A 162 7.79 54.77 -16.57
N PRO A 163 6.98 54.38 -17.57
CA PRO A 163 6.10 55.32 -18.27
C PRO A 163 4.82 55.63 -17.47
N GLY A 164 4.63 55.05 -16.28
CA GLY A 164 3.32 54.95 -15.61
C GLY A 164 3.23 55.62 -14.23
N CYS A 165 4.33 55.83 -13.51
CA CYS A 165 4.28 56.30 -12.12
C CYS A 165 4.39 57.85 -12.01
N ASP A 166 3.90 58.57 -13.04
CA ASP A 166 3.68 60.02 -13.02
C ASP A 166 2.26 60.31 -12.47
N GLY A 167 2.07 60.05 -11.16
CA GLY A 167 0.89 60.48 -10.39
C GLY A 167 -0.42 59.73 -10.61
N GLY A 168 -0.43 58.57 -11.26
CA GLY A 168 -1.58 57.65 -11.32
C GLY A 168 -1.40 56.48 -10.34
N GLU A 169 -2.49 56.04 -9.70
CA GLU A 169 -2.47 54.87 -8.81
C GLU A 169 -1.88 53.62 -9.50
N PRO A 170 -1.11 52.78 -8.76
CA PRO A 170 -0.53 51.56 -9.31
C PRO A 170 -1.61 50.68 -9.93
N THR A 171 -1.36 50.21 -11.15
CA THR A 171 -2.32 49.45 -11.97
C THR A 171 -2.30 47.97 -11.58
N TYR A 172 -2.58 47.68 -10.32
CA TYR A 172 -3.15 46.40 -9.90
C TYR A 172 -4.20 46.69 -8.83
N PRO A 173 -5.36 47.28 -9.20
CA PRO A 173 -6.45 47.42 -8.26
C PRO A 173 -6.94 45.99 -7.99
N CYS A 174 -6.55 45.44 -6.83
CA CYS A 174 -7.00 44.13 -6.38
C CYS A 174 -8.50 44.04 -6.63
N THR A 175 -8.91 43.13 -7.51
CA THR A 175 -10.32 42.98 -7.84
C THR A 175 -11.03 42.25 -6.69
N THR A 176 -12.34 42.11 -6.77
CA THR A 176 -13.07 41.39 -5.71
C THR A 176 -12.58 39.94 -5.70
N ASN A 177 -12.15 39.44 -4.53
CA ASN A 177 -11.62 38.10 -4.31
C ASN A 177 -10.12 37.87 -4.63
N GLU A 178 -9.36 38.94 -4.88
CA GLU A 178 -7.90 38.88 -5.02
C GLU A 178 -7.17 39.18 -3.70
N CYS A 179 -6.01 38.55 -3.52
CA CYS A 179 -5.14 38.72 -2.36
C CYS A 179 -3.66 38.78 -2.77
N SER A 180 -2.76 38.96 -1.80
CA SER A 180 -1.32 38.97 -2.07
C SER A 180 -0.55 38.12 -1.05
N PRO A 181 0.56 37.46 -1.46
CA PRO A 181 1.41 36.72 -0.54
C PRO A 181 2.08 37.65 0.49
N PRO A 182 2.64 37.10 1.59
CA PRO A 182 3.45 37.87 2.53
C PRO A 182 4.60 38.58 1.83
N GLY A 183 4.57 39.91 1.77
CA GLY A 183 5.54 40.72 1.04
C GLY A 183 4.92 41.54 -0.11
N GLY A 184 3.69 41.24 -0.50
CA GLY A 184 2.96 41.95 -1.55
C GLY A 184 3.33 41.49 -2.96
N LEU A 185 2.58 41.96 -3.95
CA LEU A 185 2.86 41.73 -5.36
C LEU A 185 3.70 42.89 -5.92
N PRO A 186 4.67 42.63 -6.81
CA PRO A 186 5.40 43.69 -7.49
C PRO A 186 4.44 44.64 -8.21
N ASP A 187 4.52 45.94 -7.92
CA ASP A 187 3.61 46.95 -8.48
C ASP A 187 4.01 47.41 -9.90
N GLY A 188 5.08 46.85 -10.45
CA GLY A 188 5.67 47.25 -11.73
C GLY A 188 6.45 48.57 -11.68
N CYS A 189 6.45 49.29 -10.54
CA CYS A 189 7.23 50.52 -10.29
C CYS A 189 8.46 50.26 -9.40
N GLY A 190 8.80 48.99 -9.11
CA GLY A 190 9.89 48.64 -8.18
C GLY A 190 9.50 48.68 -6.69
N GLY A 191 8.21 48.75 -6.40
CA GLY A 191 7.62 48.59 -5.07
C GLY A 191 6.74 47.34 -4.96
N PHE A 192 6.07 47.19 -3.82
CA PHE A 192 5.13 46.10 -3.57
C PHE A 192 3.76 46.67 -3.21
N THR A 193 2.70 46.16 -3.85
CA THR A 193 1.31 46.40 -3.49
C THR A 193 0.79 45.24 -2.66
N ASN A 194 0.16 45.54 -1.52
CA ASN A 194 -0.50 44.54 -0.69
C ASN A 194 -2.00 44.58 -0.93
N CYS A 195 -2.57 43.46 -1.35
CA CYS A 195 -4.01 43.30 -1.41
C CYS A 195 -4.57 43.05 0.00
N PRO A 196 -5.86 43.34 0.24
CA PRO A 196 -6.51 43.02 1.50
C PRO A 196 -6.36 41.53 1.83
N PRO A 197 -6.22 41.16 3.13
CA PRO A 197 -6.24 39.76 3.51
C PRO A 197 -7.60 39.15 3.19
N CYS A 198 -7.60 37.85 2.90
CA CYS A 198 -8.82 37.09 2.66
C CYS A 198 -9.74 37.09 3.88
N SER A 199 -11.04 37.01 3.64
CA SER A 199 -12.06 37.06 4.69
C SER A 199 -12.62 35.65 4.96
N ASN A 200 -13.36 35.48 6.06
CA ASN A 200 -14.13 34.24 6.32
C ASN A 200 -13.33 32.92 6.34
N GLY A 201 -12.03 32.95 6.70
CA GLY A 201 -11.21 31.74 6.80
C GLY A 201 -10.71 31.21 5.46
N GLU A 202 -10.73 32.05 4.42
CA GLU A 202 -10.11 31.80 3.12
C GLU A 202 -8.59 31.97 3.20
N ASP A 203 -7.87 31.16 2.42
CA ASP A 203 -6.42 31.24 2.26
C ASP A 203 -6.07 31.96 0.95
N CYS A 204 -5.01 32.76 1.00
CA CYS A 204 -4.48 33.43 -0.18
C CYS A 204 -3.53 32.48 -0.92
N VAL A 205 -3.94 32.00 -2.09
CA VAL A 205 -3.22 30.96 -2.83
C VAL A 205 -3.08 31.31 -4.30
N LEU A 206 -2.00 30.80 -4.91
CA LEU A 206 -1.76 30.94 -6.34
C LEU A 206 -2.60 29.90 -7.08
N SER A 207 -3.59 30.36 -7.85
CA SER A 207 -4.46 29.51 -8.65
C SER A 207 -3.78 28.99 -9.91
N ASP A 208 -4.45 28.06 -10.59
CA ASP A 208 -4.00 27.52 -11.88
C ASP A 208 -3.92 28.59 -12.98
N ASP A 209 -4.64 29.70 -12.83
CA ASP A 209 -4.58 30.88 -13.71
C ASP A 209 -3.41 31.82 -13.38
N LEU A 210 -2.51 31.39 -12.48
CA LEU A 210 -1.34 32.15 -12.00
C LEU A 210 -1.73 33.48 -11.33
N LEU A 211 -2.89 33.52 -10.68
CA LEU A 211 -3.40 34.66 -9.93
C LEU A 211 -3.49 34.31 -8.43
N TYR A 212 -3.16 35.25 -7.55
CA TYR A 212 -3.42 35.09 -6.12
C TYR A 212 -4.87 35.43 -5.80
N GLU A 213 -5.64 34.41 -5.41
CA GLU A 213 -7.05 34.55 -5.09
C GLU A 213 -7.37 33.98 -3.71
N CYS A 214 -8.44 34.51 -3.11
CA CYS A 214 -8.98 33.97 -1.87
C CYS A 214 -9.81 32.73 -2.18
N LEU A 215 -9.24 31.56 -1.88
CA LEU A 215 -9.95 30.29 -1.92
C LEU A 215 -10.38 29.89 -0.52
N GLY A 216 -11.46 29.12 -0.41
CA GLY A 216 -11.83 28.49 0.85
C GLY A 216 -10.65 27.71 1.43
N ALA A 217 -10.68 27.46 2.75
CA ALA A 217 -9.57 26.84 3.48
C ALA A 217 -8.86 25.73 2.67
N CYS A 218 -7.56 25.89 2.46
CA CYS A 218 -6.73 25.01 1.66
C CYS A 218 -6.23 23.82 2.50
N THR A 219 -7.18 23.17 3.17
CA THR A 219 -6.95 22.00 4.02
C THR A 219 -7.67 20.79 3.45
N CYS A 220 -7.15 19.59 3.74
CA CYS A 220 -7.77 18.34 3.34
C CYS A 220 -9.22 18.25 3.84
N GLU A 221 -9.47 18.62 5.09
CA GLU A 221 -10.81 18.64 5.70
C GLU A 221 -11.78 19.55 4.92
N ALA A 222 -11.36 20.76 4.55
CA ALA A 222 -12.21 21.70 3.82
C ALA A 222 -12.50 21.26 2.38
N GLN A 223 -11.61 20.46 1.78
CA GLN A 223 -11.82 19.84 0.46
C GLN A 223 -12.54 18.48 0.54
N GLY A 224 -12.92 18.02 1.73
CA GLY A 224 -13.57 16.73 1.94
C GLY A 224 -12.67 15.53 1.63
N VAL A 225 -11.36 15.70 1.77
CA VAL A 225 -10.34 14.67 1.56
C VAL A 225 -9.86 14.19 2.92
N GLU A 226 -10.04 12.90 3.17
CA GLU A 226 -9.82 12.27 4.49
C GLU A 226 -8.48 11.52 4.56
N CYS A 227 -7.82 11.26 3.43
CA CYS A 227 -6.58 10.48 3.39
C CYS A 227 -5.86 10.60 2.05
N GLY A 228 -4.62 10.09 1.99
CA GLY A 228 -3.84 9.97 0.76
C GLY A 228 -3.19 11.29 0.37
N SER A 229 -2.91 11.45 -0.91
CA SER A 229 -2.30 12.66 -1.47
C SER A 229 -3.17 13.19 -2.60
N THR A 230 -3.40 14.50 -2.62
CA THR A 230 -4.22 15.17 -3.64
C THR A 230 -3.70 16.58 -3.88
N THR A 231 -4.10 17.20 -4.97
CA THR A 231 -3.80 18.62 -5.22
C THR A 231 -4.85 19.47 -4.53
N ILE A 232 -4.45 20.26 -3.54
CA ILE A 232 -5.30 21.25 -2.86
C ILE A 232 -4.75 22.63 -3.19
N CYS A 233 -5.60 23.49 -3.76
CA CYS A 233 -5.22 24.85 -4.13
C CYS A 233 -3.94 24.90 -5.00
N GLY A 234 -3.88 24.04 -6.04
CA GLY A 234 -2.76 23.99 -7.00
C GLY A 234 -1.48 23.32 -6.48
N SER A 235 -1.42 22.90 -5.21
CA SER A 235 -0.24 22.28 -4.62
C SER A 235 -0.49 20.83 -4.19
N PRO A 236 0.47 19.90 -4.38
CA PRO A 236 0.38 18.55 -3.83
C PRO A 236 0.37 18.60 -2.30
N THR A 237 -0.68 18.06 -1.70
CA THR A 237 -0.89 18.04 -0.25
C THR A 237 -1.07 16.59 0.22
N LEU A 238 -0.29 16.20 1.24
CA LEU A 238 -0.45 14.92 1.92
C LEU A 238 -1.50 15.06 3.02
N CYS A 239 -2.59 14.33 2.89
CA CYS A 239 -3.72 14.33 3.81
C CYS A 239 -3.66 13.24 4.89
N GLY A 240 -2.52 12.55 5.01
CA GLY A 240 -2.29 11.49 6.00
C GLY A 240 -2.97 10.16 5.66
N THR A 241 -2.96 9.23 6.60
CA THR A 241 -3.66 7.94 6.50
C THR A 241 -5.03 8.01 7.18
N CYS A 242 -5.87 6.99 6.95
CA CYS A 242 -7.16 6.88 7.65
C CYS A 242 -6.99 6.81 9.18
N ALA A 243 -5.98 6.07 9.64
CA ALA A 243 -5.66 5.98 11.07
C ALA A 243 -5.26 7.36 11.64
N ASP A 244 -4.45 8.15 10.93
CA ASP A 244 -4.04 9.49 11.37
C ASP A 244 -5.24 10.43 11.57
N ASN A 245 -6.29 10.23 10.78
CA ASN A 245 -7.50 11.05 10.78
C ASN A 245 -8.65 10.44 11.59
N GLY A 246 -8.34 9.50 12.49
CA GLY A 246 -9.30 8.95 13.47
C GLY A 246 -10.21 7.84 12.93
N PHE A 247 -9.89 7.29 11.76
CA PHE A 247 -10.52 6.10 11.21
C PHE A 247 -9.64 4.88 11.54
N ASP A 248 -9.83 4.35 12.74
CA ASP A 248 -9.10 3.17 13.23
C ASP A 248 -9.73 1.86 12.70
N GLY A 249 -8.87 0.88 12.36
CA GLY A 249 -9.26 -0.51 12.09
C GLY A 249 -10.08 -0.72 10.81
N GLY A 250 -9.53 -1.44 9.83
CA GLY A 250 -10.26 -1.88 8.62
C GLY A 250 -10.55 -0.81 7.56
N TYR A 251 -10.49 0.48 7.90
CA TYR A 251 -10.56 1.57 6.93
C TYR A 251 -9.30 1.62 6.05
N HIS A 252 -9.49 1.85 4.76
CA HIS A 252 -8.40 2.16 3.85
C HIS A 252 -8.75 3.35 2.96
N CYS A 253 -7.70 3.94 2.38
CA CYS A 253 -7.85 5.11 1.56
C CYS A 253 -8.24 4.72 0.13
N GLU A 254 -9.42 5.15 -0.31
CA GLU A 254 -9.88 5.02 -1.69
C GLU A 254 -10.28 6.39 -2.22
N SER A 255 -9.59 6.85 -3.27
CA SER A 255 -9.89 8.13 -3.94
C SER A 255 -9.98 9.33 -2.97
N GLY A 256 -9.12 9.37 -1.96
CA GLY A 256 -9.08 10.45 -0.96
C GLY A 256 -10.14 10.36 0.14
N ARG A 257 -10.88 9.25 0.22
CA ARG A 257 -11.89 8.97 1.25
C ARG A 257 -11.49 7.73 2.05
N CYS A 258 -11.75 7.75 3.35
CA CYS A 258 -11.59 6.58 4.19
C CYS A 258 -12.82 5.71 4.06
N VAL A 259 -12.68 4.66 3.26
CA VAL A 259 -13.77 3.74 2.98
C VAL A 259 -13.67 2.50 3.85
N CYS A 260 -14.85 2.02 4.18
CA CYS A 260 -15.12 0.81 4.92
C CYS A 260 -15.74 -0.18 3.92
N ARG A 261 -14.97 -0.61 2.92
CA ARG A 261 -15.39 -1.55 1.86
C ARG A 261 -14.16 -2.19 1.28
N ASP A 262 -13.96 -3.49 1.42
CA ASP A 262 -12.84 -4.16 0.75
C ASP A 262 -13.09 -4.36 -0.75
N SER A 263 -12.10 -4.94 -1.43
CA SER A 263 -12.14 -5.13 -2.88
C SER A 263 -13.19 -6.13 -3.38
N PHE A 264 -13.84 -6.88 -2.48
CA PHE A 264 -14.81 -7.92 -2.82
C PHE A 264 -16.25 -7.40 -2.82
N GLU A 265 -16.47 -6.21 -2.25
CA GLU A 265 -17.76 -5.55 -2.21
C GLU A 265 -18.34 -5.26 -3.60
N SER A 266 -19.63 -5.50 -3.86
CA SER A 266 -20.66 -5.96 -2.92
C SER A 266 -20.83 -7.47 -2.93
N ASN A 267 -20.46 -8.19 -1.87
CA ASN A 267 -20.56 -9.64 -1.73
C ASN A 267 -21.58 -10.10 -0.68
N ASP A 268 -22.57 -9.24 -0.40
CA ASP A 268 -23.64 -9.42 0.59
C ASP A 268 -24.65 -10.56 0.31
N THR A 269 -24.67 -11.10 -0.91
CA THR A 269 -25.73 -12.03 -1.35
C THR A 269 -25.21 -13.15 -2.24
N PHE A 270 -26.02 -14.20 -2.42
CA PHE A 270 -25.72 -15.29 -3.36
C PHE A 270 -25.74 -14.88 -4.84
N ASP A 271 -26.25 -13.70 -5.20
CA ASP A 271 -26.18 -13.17 -6.57
C ASP A 271 -24.92 -12.31 -6.78
N THR A 272 -24.27 -11.89 -5.69
CA THR A 272 -23.18 -10.91 -5.73
C THR A 272 -21.89 -11.43 -5.08
N PHE A 273 -21.80 -12.73 -4.77
CA PHE A 273 -20.61 -13.33 -4.16
C PHE A 273 -19.31 -12.99 -4.89
N ALA A 274 -18.21 -13.00 -4.14
CA ALA A 274 -16.88 -12.83 -4.69
C ALA A 274 -16.27 -14.18 -5.09
N LEU A 275 -15.95 -14.35 -6.38
CA LEU A 275 -15.16 -15.49 -6.85
C LEU A 275 -13.69 -15.26 -6.50
N ILE A 276 -13.20 -15.93 -5.46
CA ILE A 276 -11.82 -15.75 -4.97
C ILE A 276 -10.83 -16.72 -5.61
N CYS A 277 -11.30 -17.86 -6.12
CA CYS A 277 -10.44 -18.84 -6.76
C CYS A 277 -11.20 -19.65 -7.80
N GLY A 278 -10.61 -19.81 -8.99
CA GLY A 278 -11.26 -20.48 -10.11
C GLY A 278 -10.81 -19.97 -11.48
N GLU A 279 -11.56 -20.34 -12.51
CA GLU A 279 -11.30 -19.81 -13.85
C GLU A 279 -11.45 -18.28 -13.86
N GLY A 280 -10.43 -17.59 -14.38
CA GLY A 280 -10.45 -16.13 -14.55
C GLY A 280 -9.91 -15.31 -13.36
N THR A 281 -9.65 -15.90 -12.19
CA THR A 281 -9.10 -15.15 -11.04
C THR A 281 -7.57 -15.09 -11.02
N GLY A 282 -6.89 -15.95 -11.77
CA GLY A 282 -5.43 -16.09 -11.71
C GLY A 282 -4.92 -16.89 -10.51
N LEU A 283 -5.81 -17.30 -9.59
CA LEU A 283 -5.52 -18.18 -8.45
C LEU A 283 -6.03 -19.60 -8.73
N ASN A 284 -5.21 -20.61 -8.43
CA ASN A 284 -5.51 -22.00 -8.79
C ASN A 284 -5.76 -22.88 -7.55
N CYS A 285 -7.03 -23.25 -7.35
CA CYS A 285 -7.51 -24.25 -6.39
C CYS A 285 -8.10 -25.48 -7.11
N MET A 286 -7.81 -25.66 -8.40
CA MET A 286 -8.16 -26.86 -9.18
C MET A 286 -7.16 -27.99 -8.89
N GLN A 287 -7.03 -28.34 -7.61
CA GLN A 287 -6.24 -29.45 -7.11
C GLN A 287 -7.04 -30.15 -6.00
N ASP A 288 -6.65 -31.37 -5.62
CA ASP A 288 -7.36 -32.13 -4.58
C ASP A 288 -7.15 -31.54 -3.16
N ALA A 289 -6.02 -30.87 -2.96
CA ALA A 289 -5.65 -30.12 -1.77
C ALA A 289 -5.16 -28.73 -2.17
N TRP A 290 -5.57 -27.72 -1.40
CA TRP A 290 -5.36 -26.30 -1.70
C TRP A 290 -5.62 -25.47 -0.45
N GLY A 291 -5.16 -24.24 -0.43
CA GLY A 291 -5.46 -23.26 0.61
C GLY A 291 -5.49 -21.86 0.02
N ILE A 292 -6.40 -21.04 0.50
CA ILE A 292 -6.49 -19.63 0.14
C ILE A 292 -6.67 -18.79 1.40
N ASP A 293 -6.05 -17.62 1.37
CA ASP A 293 -6.18 -16.57 2.38
C ASP A 293 -6.82 -15.34 1.73
N VAL A 294 -7.86 -14.83 2.38
CA VAL A 294 -8.62 -13.65 1.97
C VAL A 294 -8.56 -12.63 3.10
N GLN A 295 -8.28 -11.38 2.79
CA GLN A 295 -8.38 -10.26 3.72
C GLN A 295 -9.58 -9.41 3.34
N ALA A 296 -10.48 -9.18 4.30
CA ALA A 296 -11.75 -8.52 4.07
C ALA A 296 -12.23 -7.81 5.34
N THR A 297 -13.39 -7.17 5.29
CA THR A 297 -13.91 -6.28 6.32
C THR A 297 -15.42 -6.40 6.43
N LEU A 298 -15.94 -6.51 7.66
CA LEU A 298 -17.38 -6.35 7.91
C LEU A 298 -17.68 -4.88 8.28
N HIS A 299 -18.52 -4.21 7.52
CA HIS A 299 -18.84 -2.77 7.67
C HIS A 299 -20.00 -2.52 8.61
N SER A 300 -20.87 -3.51 8.84
CA SER A 300 -22.00 -3.39 9.74
C SER A 300 -22.42 -4.73 10.35
N SER A 301 -23.37 -4.69 11.29
CA SER A 301 -23.97 -5.92 11.84
C SER A 301 -24.91 -6.65 10.88
N GLN A 302 -25.16 -6.09 9.69
CA GLN A 302 -25.98 -6.69 8.63
C GLN A 302 -25.13 -7.07 7.41
N ASP A 303 -23.83 -6.84 7.49
CA ASP A 303 -22.89 -7.18 6.45
C ASP A 303 -22.58 -8.69 6.51
N ILE A 304 -22.68 -9.35 5.36
CA ILE A 304 -22.45 -10.77 5.19
C ILE A 304 -21.61 -11.00 3.95
N ASP A 305 -20.36 -11.39 4.13
CA ASP A 305 -19.47 -11.63 3.01
C ASP A 305 -19.61 -13.05 2.46
N TYR A 306 -20.09 -13.19 1.22
CA TYR A 306 -20.12 -14.47 0.51
C TYR A 306 -18.97 -14.63 -0.49
N TYR A 307 -18.26 -15.75 -0.36
CA TYR A 307 -17.17 -16.14 -1.24
C TYR A 307 -17.47 -17.46 -1.93
N VAL A 308 -17.01 -17.57 -3.18
CA VAL A 308 -17.08 -18.79 -3.98
C VAL A 308 -15.70 -19.23 -4.43
N LEU A 309 -15.46 -20.54 -4.34
CA LEU A 309 -14.27 -21.19 -4.88
C LEU A 309 -14.70 -22.29 -5.86
N GLN A 310 -14.10 -22.27 -7.05
CA GLN A 310 -14.21 -23.37 -8.02
C GLN A 310 -13.06 -24.35 -7.80
N VAL A 311 -13.40 -25.56 -7.38
CA VAL A 311 -12.40 -26.56 -6.95
C VAL A 311 -12.63 -27.86 -7.68
N LEU A 312 -11.59 -28.69 -7.81
CA LEU A 312 -11.78 -30.06 -8.29
C LEU A 312 -12.58 -30.86 -7.27
N ASP A 313 -13.57 -31.61 -7.75
CA ASP A 313 -14.28 -32.57 -6.93
C ASP A 313 -13.34 -33.70 -6.51
N ALA A 314 -13.09 -33.77 -5.20
CA ALA A 314 -12.24 -34.79 -4.59
C ALA A 314 -12.78 -35.14 -3.20
N PRO A 315 -12.55 -36.37 -2.70
CA PRO A 315 -13.03 -36.79 -1.38
C PRO A 315 -12.14 -36.26 -0.24
N THR A 316 -11.80 -34.97 -0.27
CA THR A 316 -11.05 -34.26 0.78
C THR A 316 -11.97 -33.38 1.60
N PRO A 317 -11.81 -33.32 2.94
CA PRO A 317 -12.55 -32.36 3.76
C PRO A 317 -12.18 -30.93 3.40
N ILE A 318 -13.13 -30.02 3.53
CA ILE A 318 -12.94 -28.58 3.36
C ILE A 318 -13.12 -27.91 4.70
N ILE A 319 -12.23 -26.99 5.03
CA ILE A 319 -12.19 -26.29 6.31
C ILE A 319 -12.15 -24.79 6.02
N ALA A 320 -12.92 -24.03 6.79
CA ALA A 320 -12.89 -22.57 6.79
C ALA A 320 -12.66 -22.08 8.23
N GLN A 321 -11.88 -21.03 8.37
CA GLN A 321 -11.58 -20.40 9.66
C GLN A 321 -11.26 -18.92 9.44
N THR A 322 -11.57 -18.09 10.43
CA THR A 322 -11.20 -16.69 10.39
C THR A 322 -10.17 -16.34 11.48
N PHE A 323 -9.42 -15.28 11.23
CA PHE A 323 -8.44 -14.72 12.16
C PHE A 323 -8.56 -13.20 12.23
N GLY A 324 -8.04 -12.63 13.31
CA GLY A 324 -8.05 -11.18 13.54
C GLY A 324 -9.45 -10.62 13.81
N GLY A 325 -9.55 -9.30 13.82
CA GLY A 325 -10.76 -8.53 14.09
C GLY A 325 -11.27 -8.55 15.53
N LEU A 326 -12.33 -7.78 15.76
CA LEU A 326 -12.92 -7.45 17.05
C LEU A 326 -14.26 -8.15 17.26
N SER A 327 -14.99 -8.47 16.19
CA SER A 327 -16.31 -9.11 16.25
C SER A 327 -16.18 -10.61 16.45
N ASN A 328 -17.17 -11.18 17.13
CA ASN A 328 -17.41 -12.61 17.03
C ASN A 328 -18.07 -12.90 15.68
N ARG A 329 -17.70 -14.00 15.04
CA ARG A 329 -18.15 -14.36 13.70
C ARG A 329 -18.99 -15.61 13.68
N VAL A 330 -19.81 -15.71 12.65
CA VAL A 330 -20.43 -16.96 12.21
C VAL A 330 -19.86 -17.29 10.85
N LEU A 331 -19.37 -18.51 10.72
CA LEU A 331 -19.01 -19.08 9.43
C LEU A 331 -20.14 -19.96 8.93
N SER A 332 -20.46 -19.81 7.65
CA SER A 332 -21.27 -20.76 6.90
C SER A 332 -20.43 -21.40 5.79
N LEU A 333 -20.54 -22.71 5.63
CA LEU A 333 -19.75 -23.47 4.66
C LEU A 333 -20.62 -24.54 4.00
N THR A 334 -20.57 -24.63 2.68
CA THR A 334 -21.18 -25.74 1.93
C THR A 334 -20.38 -26.10 0.70
N TYR A 335 -20.77 -27.21 0.09
CA TYR A 335 -20.22 -27.70 -1.16
C TYR A 335 -21.34 -28.12 -2.11
N LEU A 336 -21.29 -27.61 -3.34
CA LEU A 336 -22.13 -28.04 -4.44
C LEU A 336 -21.32 -28.91 -5.40
N CYS A 337 -21.89 -30.05 -5.74
CA CYS A 337 -21.35 -30.96 -6.73
C CYS A 337 -21.31 -30.30 -8.14
N PRO A 338 -20.53 -30.86 -9.08
CA PRO A 338 -20.46 -30.35 -10.45
C PRO A 338 -21.80 -30.29 -11.19
N ASP A 339 -22.79 -31.08 -10.77
CA ASP A 339 -24.16 -31.08 -11.31
C ASP A 339 -25.08 -30.07 -10.62
N GLY A 340 -24.56 -29.30 -9.66
CA GLY A 340 -25.29 -28.33 -8.85
C GLY A 340 -26.04 -28.94 -7.66
N SER A 341 -25.94 -30.25 -7.42
CA SER A 341 -26.57 -30.89 -6.27
C SER A 341 -25.78 -30.64 -4.97
N GLU A 342 -26.47 -30.72 -3.82
CA GLU A 342 -25.81 -30.61 -2.52
C GLU A 342 -24.81 -31.76 -2.31
N GLY A 343 -23.54 -31.41 -2.09
CA GLY A 343 -22.46 -32.36 -1.88
C GLY A 343 -21.94 -32.42 -0.45
N MET A 344 -22.58 -31.75 0.51
CA MET A 344 -22.19 -31.79 1.94
C MET A 344 -22.71 -33.07 2.61
N ASP A 345 -21.81 -33.99 2.98
CA ASP A 345 -22.11 -35.28 3.64
C ASP A 345 -22.09 -35.16 5.16
N LYS A 346 -21.07 -34.48 5.72
CA LYS A 346 -20.95 -34.21 7.15
C LYS A 346 -20.57 -32.77 7.41
N CYS A 347 -20.88 -32.29 8.62
CA CYS A 347 -20.73 -30.91 9.04
C CYS A 347 -20.30 -30.90 10.51
N SER A 348 -19.19 -30.20 10.82
CA SER A 348 -18.69 -30.06 12.18
C SER A 348 -19.50 -29.14 13.10
N GLY A 349 -20.45 -28.40 12.54
CA GLY A 349 -21.30 -27.43 13.23
C GLY A 349 -22.78 -27.80 13.19
N SER A 350 -23.65 -26.80 13.24
CA SER A 350 -25.09 -26.99 13.04
C SER A 350 -25.44 -26.90 11.56
N VAL A 351 -26.34 -27.76 11.08
CA VAL A 351 -26.83 -27.71 9.71
C VAL A 351 -28.13 -26.89 9.67
N ASP A 352 -28.17 -25.88 8.81
CA ASP A 352 -29.39 -25.15 8.45
C ASP A 352 -29.44 -24.94 6.93
N SER A 353 -30.55 -24.41 6.40
CA SER A 353 -30.73 -24.18 4.97
C SER A 353 -30.99 -22.71 4.67
N ALA A 354 -30.21 -22.15 3.74
CA ALA A 354 -30.41 -20.82 3.19
C ALA A 354 -30.70 -20.95 1.69
N GLU A 355 -31.78 -20.31 1.21
CA GLU A 355 -32.23 -20.39 -0.20
C GLU A 355 -32.40 -21.81 -0.77
N GLY A 356 -32.68 -22.78 0.11
CA GLY A 356 -32.84 -24.19 -0.29
C GLY A 356 -31.53 -24.95 -0.45
N ILE A 357 -30.39 -24.35 -0.08
CA ILE A 357 -29.08 -25.00 0.00
C ILE A 357 -28.74 -25.25 1.47
N LYS A 358 -28.33 -26.46 1.83
CA LYS A 358 -27.81 -26.77 3.16
C LYS A 358 -26.43 -26.18 3.39
N PHE A 359 -26.25 -25.55 4.53
CA PHE A 359 -24.97 -25.04 5.01
C PHE A 359 -24.63 -25.63 6.37
N CYS A 360 -23.34 -25.82 6.60
CA CYS A 360 -22.76 -26.02 7.91
C CYS A 360 -22.52 -24.64 8.53
N PHE A 361 -23.01 -24.40 9.75
CA PHE A 361 -22.86 -23.14 10.49
C PHE A 361 -22.11 -23.35 11.79
N SER A 362 -21.29 -22.36 12.17
CA SER A 362 -20.61 -22.34 13.46
C SER A 362 -20.31 -20.92 13.91
N GLU A 363 -20.59 -20.62 15.18
CA GLU A 363 -20.13 -19.39 15.85
C GLU A 363 -18.69 -19.54 16.40
N SER A 364 -18.10 -20.73 16.23
CA SER A 364 -16.74 -21.05 16.66
C SER A 364 -15.90 -21.51 15.47
N ASP A 365 -14.74 -20.90 15.29
CA ASP A 365 -13.76 -21.35 14.31
C ASP A 365 -12.88 -22.47 14.88
N PRO A 366 -12.42 -23.42 14.04
CA PRO A 366 -12.73 -23.60 12.62
C PRO A 366 -14.06 -24.34 12.36
N ILE A 367 -14.61 -24.22 11.15
CA ILE A 367 -15.72 -25.04 10.64
C ILE A 367 -15.23 -25.95 9.51
N GLY A 368 -15.78 -27.17 9.40
CA GLY A 368 -15.41 -28.10 8.34
C GLY A 368 -16.59 -28.93 7.83
N ILE A 369 -16.48 -29.34 6.57
CA ILE A 369 -17.41 -30.27 5.91
C ILE A 369 -16.66 -31.45 5.26
N GLU A 370 -17.31 -32.62 5.24
CA GLU A 370 -16.93 -33.70 4.33
C GLU A 370 -17.79 -33.60 3.06
N ARG A 371 -17.17 -33.58 1.89
CA ARG A 371 -17.88 -33.56 0.60
C ARG A 371 -18.02 -34.95 -0.02
N ARG A 372 -19.20 -35.22 -0.59
CA ARG A 372 -19.50 -36.44 -1.35
C ARG A 372 -20.55 -36.15 -2.43
N CYS A 373 -20.21 -36.49 -3.68
CA CYS A 373 -21.13 -36.49 -4.81
C CYS A 373 -21.51 -37.92 -5.22
N ASN A 374 -22.74 -38.13 -5.68
CA ASN A 374 -23.25 -39.47 -6.04
C ASN A 374 -22.60 -40.04 -7.31
N GLU A 375 -22.06 -39.20 -8.18
CA GLU A 375 -21.38 -39.58 -9.43
C GLU A 375 -20.17 -38.66 -9.70
N SER A 376 -19.07 -38.78 -8.96
CA SER A 376 -17.90 -37.95 -9.24
C SER A 376 -16.95 -38.59 -10.26
N VAL A 377 -16.92 -38.00 -11.45
CA VAL A 377 -15.73 -38.03 -12.30
C VAL A 377 -14.71 -37.14 -11.58
N SER A 378 -13.59 -37.70 -11.13
CA SER A 378 -12.55 -37.06 -10.28
C SER A 378 -11.77 -35.91 -10.95
N SER A 379 -12.40 -35.19 -11.87
CA SER A 379 -11.84 -34.09 -12.67
C SER A 379 -12.87 -33.02 -13.01
N ALA A 380 -14.10 -33.13 -12.51
CA ALA A 380 -15.14 -32.12 -12.68
C ALA A 380 -15.03 -31.06 -11.57
N MET A 381 -15.44 -29.82 -11.88
CA MET A 381 -15.38 -28.70 -10.94
C MET A 381 -16.65 -28.65 -10.10
N GLY A 382 -16.50 -28.57 -8.78
CA GLY A 382 -17.56 -28.23 -7.84
C GLY A 382 -17.38 -26.81 -7.28
N LEU A 383 -18.35 -26.36 -6.49
CA LEU A 383 -18.34 -25.04 -5.86
C LEU A 383 -18.28 -25.18 -4.35
N VAL A 384 -17.31 -24.50 -3.73
CA VAL A 384 -17.32 -24.23 -2.29
C VAL A 384 -17.93 -22.85 -2.10
N LEU A 385 -18.92 -22.74 -1.22
CA LEU A 385 -19.47 -21.45 -0.82
C LEU A 385 -19.17 -21.24 0.65
N VAL A 386 -18.65 -20.06 0.96
CA VAL A 386 -18.29 -19.66 2.32
C VAL A 386 -18.95 -18.32 2.62
N GLY A 387 -19.68 -18.22 3.71
CA GLY A 387 -20.23 -16.96 4.20
C GLY A 387 -19.57 -16.58 5.53
N VAL A 388 -19.26 -15.29 5.69
CA VAL A 388 -18.74 -14.71 6.94
C VAL A 388 -19.68 -13.60 7.38
N GLU A 389 -20.23 -13.71 8.58
CA GLU A 389 -21.06 -12.66 9.19
C GLU A 389 -20.67 -12.44 10.66
N ALA A 390 -21.08 -11.31 11.24
CA ALA A 390 -20.84 -11.03 12.64
C ALA A 390 -22.00 -11.54 13.54
N SER A 391 -21.73 -12.48 14.46
CA SER A 391 -22.68 -12.80 15.54
C SER A 391 -22.78 -11.69 16.57
N THR A 392 -21.69 -10.97 16.78
CA THR A 392 -21.67 -9.75 17.58
C THR A 392 -20.73 -8.75 16.94
N PHE A 393 -21.30 -7.80 16.21
CA PHE A 393 -20.54 -6.75 15.54
C PHE A 393 -19.91 -5.80 16.56
N ARG A 394 -18.60 -5.63 16.49
CA ARG A 394 -17.83 -4.74 17.37
C ARG A 394 -16.88 -3.89 16.54
N GLY A 395 -17.14 -2.59 16.50
CA GLY A 395 -16.32 -1.61 15.79
C GLY A 395 -17.07 -1.00 14.62
N VAL A 396 -16.33 -0.24 13.81
CA VAL A 396 -16.74 0.21 12.49
C VAL A 396 -15.65 -0.34 11.57
N CYS A 397 -16.00 -1.13 10.55
CA CYS A 397 -15.04 -1.84 9.68
C CYS A 397 -14.21 -2.90 10.38
N ASP A 398 -14.87 -3.96 10.84
CA ASP A 398 -14.18 -5.05 11.48
C ASP A 398 -13.41 -5.92 10.46
N GLY A 399 -12.11 -5.67 10.33
CA GLY A 399 -11.21 -6.41 9.45
C GLY A 399 -10.99 -7.85 9.89
N TYR A 400 -10.94 -8.77 8.93
CA TYR A 400 -10.69 -10.18 9.18
C TYR A 400 -9.85 -10.83 8.08
N GLN A 401 -9.20 -11.93 8.44
CA GLN A 401 -8.59 -12.84 7.49
C GLN A 401 -9.39 -14.13 7.46
N LEU A 402 -9.87 -14.54 6.29
CA LEU A 402 -10.51 -15.83 6.06
C LEU A 402 -9.51 -16.78 5.41
N ASN A 403 -9.34 -17.96 6.01
CA ASN A 403 -8.53 -19.04 5.48
C ASN A 403 -9.44 -20.22 5.14
N VAL A 404 -9.42 -20.65 3.87
CA VAL A 404 -10.20 -21.80 3.38
C VAL A 404 -9.26 -22.79 2.73
N PHE A 405 -9.33 -24.06 3.11
CA PHE A 405 -8.43 -25.08 2.58
C PHE A 405 -9.05 -26.46 2.51
N ALA A 406 -8.51 -27.29 1.61
CA ALA A 406 -8.76 -28.72 1.54
C ALA A 406 -7.45 -29.49 1.73
N THR A 407 -7.48 -30.58 2.49
CA THR A 407 -6.28 -31.36 2.84
C THR A 407 -6.51 -32.86 2.76
N PHE A 408 -5.42 -33.61 2.52
CA PHE A 408 -5.41 -35.07 2.54
C PHE A 408 -5.07 -35.58 3.94
N GLY A 409 -6.07 -35.95 4.75
CA GLY A 409 -5.82 -36.68 5.99
C GLY A 409 -6.88 -36.53 7.07
N THR A 410 -6.89 -37.49 8.00
CA THR A 410 -7.68 -37.50 9.25
C THR A 410 -7.07 -36.63 10.35
N GLU A 411 -5.99 -35.88 10.07
CA GLU A 411 -5.30 -34.98 11.01
C GLU A 411 -5.93 -33.59 11.06
N VAL A 412 -7.23 -33.52 10.78
CA VAL A 412 -7.99 -32.30 10.95
C VAL A 412 -8.46 -32.27 12.41
N PRO A 413 -8.14 -31.24 13.21
CA PRO A 413 -8.53 -31.15 14.62
C PRO A 413 -10.01 -30.77 14.78
N ILE A 414 -10.89 -31.32 13.95
CA ILE A 414 -12.31 -31.00 13.89
C ILE A 414 -13.09 -32.31 13.86
N GLN A 415 -14.08 -32.43 14.74
CA GLN A 415 -15.03 -33.55 14.72
C GLN A 415 -16.20 -33.18 13.80
N PHE A 416 -16.50 -34.07 12.85
CA PHE A 416 -17.59 -33.91 11.87
C PHE A 416 -18.88 -34.59 12.31
#